data_AF-A0A962UR83-F1
#
_entry.id   AF-A0A962UR83-F1
#
_cell.length_a   1.000
_cell.length_b   1.000
_cell.length_c   1.000
_cell.angle_alpha   90.00
_cell.angle_beta   90.00
_cell.angle_gamma   90.00
#
_symmetry.space_group_name_H-M   'P 1'
#
loop_
_entity.id
_entity.type
_entity.pdbx_description
1 polymer ?
#
loop_
_entity_poly.entity_id
_entity_poly.type
_entity_poly.pdbx_seq_one_letter_code
_entity_poly.pdbx_strand_id
1 'polypeptide(L)'
;MALYYSDGSRPDYGIQSVNRRLLEIGVRVSQVAIPENAKPILKQSVRRALSQAESETLIQHFHLGRRELVDEIRRAGRRPEMHRGGYLRTAEIDVPPYPKVYDMKALDRETRVFLQRKFGKLHVNSSEAGVGIDEVMTIVAGGPYTWFFVLEDNVVGKLHFGKVHEDGKAWRISYPGLVPHGGYFDAPHGLVVAFAHGPEHFVMRYEDSSVGGYETLGDNPWIDFSKEEPVLLDYTTSDAVTAMSH
;
A
#
# COMPACT_ATOMS: atom_id res chain seq x y z
N MET A 1 -0.93 0.53 -15.16
CA MET A 1 -0.76 1.30 -13.92
C MET A 1 -0.98 2.76 -14.24
N ALA A 2 -1.73 3.46 -13.40
CA ALA A 2 -2.03 4.87 -13.55
C ALA A 2 -2.04 5.56 -12.18
N LEU A 3 -1.75 6.85 -12.14
CA LEU A 3 -1.87 7.72 -10.98
C LEU A 3 -2.86 8.83 -11.31
N TYR A 4 -3.97 8.87 -10.58
CA TYR A 4 -5.02 9.89 -10.71
C TYR A 4 -4.89 10.91 -9.57
N TYR A 5 -5.37 12.12 -9.78
CA TYR A 5 -5.17 13.24 -8.85
C TYR A 5 -6.49 13.83 -8.37
N SER A 6 -6.56 14.15 -7.07
CA SER A 6 -7.80 14.60 -6.43
C SER A 6 -8.22 16.02 -6.82
N ASP A 7 -7.32 16.78 -7.42
CA ASP A 7 -7.51 18.14 -7.95
C ASP A 7 -8.03 18.15 -9.41
N GLY A 8 -8.28 16.97 -9.99
CA GLY A 8 -8.73 16.83 -11.38
C GLY A 8 -7.61 16.96 -12.42
N SER A 9 -6.34 17.05 -12.00
CA SER A 9 -5.20 17.07 -12.91
C SER A 9 -5.13 15.82 -13.78
N ARG A 10 -4.54 15.95 -14.97
CA ARG A 10 -4.44 14.83 -15.94
C ARG A 10 -3.69 13.64 -15.33
N PRO A 11 -4.21 12.40 -15.43
CA PRO A 11 -3.55 11.25 -14.86
C PRO A 11 -2.21 10.93 -15.52
N ASP A 12 -1.28 10.40 -14.73
CA ASP A 12 -0.04 9.83 -15.23
C ASP A 12 -0.20 8.34 -15.54
N TYR A 13 0.34 7.91 -16.68
CA TYR A 13 0.25 6.52 -17.13
C TYR A 13 1.63 5.88 -17.29
N GLY A 14 1.73 4.61 -16.90
CA GLY A 14 2.96 3.83 -17.02
C GLY A 14 3.99 4.15 -15.94
N ILE A 15 4.91 3.21 -15.73
CA ILE A 15 5.79 3.22 -14.55
C ILE A 15 6.74 4.41 -14.49
N GLN A 16 7.22 4.89 -15.63
CA GLN A 16 8.17 6.01 -15.68
C GLN A 16 7.51 7.34 -15.33
N SER A 17 6.32 7.61 -15.87
CA SER A 17 5.58 8.85 -15.58
C SER A 17 5.12 8.86 -14.12
N VAL A 18 4.51 7.76 -13.67
CA VAL A 18 4.05 7.60 -12.29
C VAL A 18 5.19 7.75 -11.28
N ASN A 19 6.34 7.10 -11.51
CA ASN A 19 7.48 7.23 -10.58
C ASN A 19 8.08 8.64 -10.56
N ARG A 20 7.98 9.41 -11.65
CA ARG A 20 8.48 10.79 -11.65
C ARG A 20 7.79 11.61 -10.56
N ARG A 21 6.46 11.48 -10.46
CA ARG A 21 5.66 12.14 -9.44
C ARG A 21 5.85 11.52 -8.06
N LEU A 22 5.78 10.19 -7.95
CA LEU A 22 5.86 9.50 -6.66
C LEU A 22 7.22 9.67 -5.97
N LEU A 23 8.32 9.82 -6.72
CA LEU A 23 9.65 9.99 -6.13
C LEU A 23 9.82 11.31 -5.37
N GLU A 24 8.99 12.32 -5.65
CA GLU A 24 8.97 13.61 -4.92
C GLU A 24 8.66 13.38 -3.44
N ILE A 25 7.72 12.47 -3.15
CA ILE A 25 7.38 12.04 -1.79
C ILE A 25 8.11 10.74 -1.38
N GLY A 26 9.16 10.38 -2.11
CA GLY A 26 9.97 9.20 -1.85
C GLY A 26 9.23 7.86 -1.98
N VAL A 27 8.13 7.82 -2.74
CA VAL A 27 7.44 6.58 -3.11
C VAL A 27 8.02 6.07 -4.42
N ARG A 28 8.20 4.76 -4.53
CA ARG A 28 8.67 4.14 -5.77
C ARG A 28 7.94 2.84 -6.07
N VAL A 29 7.52 2.72 -7.33
CA VAL A 29 7.01 1.47 -7.90
C VAL A 29 8.06 0.83 -8.81
N SER A 30 8.12 -0.50 -8.79
CA SER A 30 8.93 -1.30 -9.71
C SER A 30 8.20 -2.59 -10.08
N GLN A 31 8.72 -3.30 -11.07
CA GLN A 31 8.29 -4.66 -11.40
C GLN A 31 9.40 -5.64 -11.03
N VAL A 32 9.03 -6.76 -10.43
CA VAL A 32 9.95 -7.85 -10.06
C VAL A 32 9.47 -9.17 -10.66
N ALA A 33 10.41 -10.07 -10.93
CA ALA A 33 10.07 -11.40 -11.44
C ALA A 33 9.33 -12.21 -10.37
N ILE A 34 8.36 -13.00 -10.80
CA ILE A 34 7.70 -14.00 -9.96
C ILE A 34 8.57 -15.26 -9.96
N PRO A 35 9.06 -15.73 -8.80
CA PRO A 35 9.80 -16.99 -8.73
C PRO A 35 8.98 -18.18 -9.24
N GLU A 36 9.58 -19.06 -10.04
CA GLU A 36 8.88 -20.22 -10.62
C GLU A 36 8.26 -21.14 -9.55
N ASN A 37 8.94 -21.30 -8.42
CA ASN A 37 8.48 -22.08 -7.27
C ASN A 37 7.29 -21.45 -6.53
N ALA A 38 7.02 -20.15 -6.70
CA ALA A 38 5.83 -19.51 -6.12
C ALA A 38 4.57 -19.76 -6.97
N LYS A 39 4.70 -20.01 -8.27
CA LYS A 39 3.56 -20.13 -9.20
C LYS A 39 2.49 -21.14 -8.78
N PRO A 40 2.83 -22.34 -8.23
CA PRO A 40 1.81 -23.27 -7.75
C PRO A 40 0.91 -22.67 -6.66
N ILE A 41 1.46 -21.88 -5.74
CA ILE A 41 0.68 -21.21 -4.68
C ILE A 41 -0.21 -20.12 -5.29
N LEU A 42 0.36 -19.30 -6.19
CA LEU A 42 -0.39 -18.21 -6.84
C LEU A 42 -1.58 -18.73 -7.67
N LYS A 43 -1.43 -19.89 -8.32
CA LYS A 43 -2.53 -20.58 -9.03
C LYS A 43 -3.69 -20.93 -8.09
N GLN A 44 -3.39 -21.39 -6.89
CA GLN A 44 -4.41 -21.77 -5.90
C GLN A 44 -5.10 -20.55 -5.29
N SER A 45 -4.39 -19.44 -5.13
CA SER A 45 -4.90 -18.22 -4.50
C SER A 45 -6.04 -17.54 -5.28
N VAL A 46 -6.23 -17.88 -6.55
CA VAL A 46 -7.40 -17.45 -7.33
C VAL A 46 -8.67 -18.15 -6.88
N ARG A 47 -8.55 -19.39 -6.39
CA ARG A 47 -9.67 -20.29 -6.11
C ARG A 47 -10.04 -20.34 -4.62
N ARG A 48 -9.06 -20.27 -3.73
CA ARG A 48 -9.26 -20.37 -2.27
C ARG A 48 -8.24 -19.53 -1.51
N ALA A 49 -8.51 -19.32 -0.22
CA ALA A 49 -7.55 -18.78 0.71
C ALA A 49 -6.33 -19.71 0.85
N LEU A 50 -5.17 -19.12 1.13
CA LEU A 50 -3.95 -19.83 1.45
C LEU A 50 -4.03 -20.45 2.84
N SER A 51 -3.37 -21.59 3.00
CA SER A 51 -3.02 -22.13 4.31
C SER A 51 -1.84 -21.34 4.91
N GLN A 52 -1.64 -21.45 6.22
CA GLN A 52 -0.52 -20.81 6.90
C GLN A 52 0.84 -21.23 6.30
N ALA A 53 1.03 -22.52 6.01
CA ALA A 53 2.27 -23.03 5.42
C ALA A 53 2.53 -22.45 4.01
N GLU A 54 1.49 -22.24 3.21
CA GLU A 54 1.60 -21.58 1.91
C GLU A 54 1.99 -20.10 2.06
N SER A 55 1.40 -19.39 3.02
CA SER A 55 1.76 -17.99 3.32
C SER A 55 3.22 -17.86 3.77
N GLU A 56 3.70 -18.75 4.64
CA GLU A 56 5.10 -18.78 5.08
C GLU A 56 6.06 -19.09 3.92
N THR A 57 5.69 -20.04 3.06
CA THR A 57 6.45 -20.38 1.85
C THR A 57 6.51 -19.19 0.88
N LEU A 58 5.41 -18.46 0.73
CA LEU A 58 5.35 -17.27 -0.13
C LEU A 58 6.26 -16.15 0.39
N ILE A 59 6.29 -15.92 1.71
CA ILE A 59 7.24 -14.98 2.33
C ILE A 59 8.68 -15.36 2.03
N GLN A 60 9.02 -16.65 2.05
CA GLN A 60 10.37 -17.13 1.73
C GLN A 60 10.74 -16.88 0.25
N HIS A 61 9.82 -17.13 -0.68
CA HIS A 61 10.06 -16.90 -2.11
C HIS A 61 10.29 -15.43 -2.46
N PHE A 62 9.60 -14.52 -1.76
CA PHE A 62 9.72 -13.07 -1.96
C PHE A 62 10.56 -12.39 -0.87
N HIS A 63 11.41 -13.15 -0.16
CA HIS A 63 12.16 -12.64 0.98
C HIS A 63 13.05 -11.45 0.61
N LEU A 64 13.00 -10.41 1.45
CA LEU A 64 13.91 -9.29 1.41
C LEU A 64 14.68 -9.24 2.74
N GLY A 65 15.99 -9.39 2.66
CA GLY A 65 16.88 -9.14 3.78
C GLY A 65 17.05 -7.65 4.03
N ARG A 66 17.73 -7.31 5.13
CA ARG A 66 18.00 -5.91 5.50
C ARG A 66 18.63 -5.10 4.37
N ARG A 67 19.59 -5.69 3.66
CA ARG A 67 20.30 -5.01 2.57
C ARG A 67 19.33 -4.68 1.44
N GLU A 68 18.55 -5.66 1.01
CA GLU A 68 17.58 -5.51 -0.07
C GLU A 68 16.50 -4.50 0.29
N LEU A 69 16.01 -4.52 1.54
CA LEU A 69 15.05 -3.54 2.05
C LEU A 69 15.61 -2.11 1.99
N VAL A 70 16.79 -1.89 2.59
CA VAL A 70 17.46 -0.57 2.56
C VAL A 70 17.75 -0.11 1.12
N ASP A 71 18.06 -1.04 0.21
CA ASP A 71 18.28 -0.71 -1.20
C ASP A 71 16.99 -0.27 -1.91
N GLU A 72 15.82 -0.83 -1.57
CA GLU A 72 14.54 -0.31 -2.08
C GLU A 72 14.28 1.12 -1.59
N ILE A 73 14.61 1.42 -0.32
CA ILE A 73 14.49 2.78 0.25
C ILE A 73 15.38 3.77 -0.51
N ARG A 74 16.64 3.41 -0.73
CA ARG A 74 17.60 4.25 -1.49
C ARG A 74 17.17 4.45 -2.93
N ARG A 75 16.64 3.42 -3.58
CA ARG A 75 16.12 3.52 -4.96
C ARG A 75 14.91 4.44 -5.04
N ALA A 76 14.18 4.60 -3.94
CA ALA A 76 13.10 5.58 -3.80
C ALA A 76 13.58 7.00 -3.46
N GLY A 77 14.90 7.25 -3.45
CA GLY A 77 15.47 8.57 -3.15
C GLY A 77 15.56 8.90 -1.66
N ARG A 78 15.22 7.95 -0.78
CA ARG A 78 15.14 8.16 0.67
C ARG A 78 16.36 7.61 1.40
N ARG A 79 16.48 8.00 2.67
CA ARG A 79 17.30 7.31 3.68
C ARG A 79 16.35 6.52 4.58
N PRO A 80 16.76 5.36 5.12
CA PRO A 80 15.93 4.63 6.08
C PRO A 80 15.58 5.48 7.28
N GLU A 81 14.34 5.37 7.76
CA GLU A 81 13.81 6.14 8.91
C GLU A 81 14.61 5.86 10.20
N MET A 82 15.19 4.66 10.30
CA MET A 82 16.08 4.28 11.39
C MET A 82 17.47 3.91 10.89
N HIS A 83 18.48 4.14 11.75
CA HIS A 83 19.85 3.71 11.49
C HIS A 83 19.90 2.22 11.07
N ARG A 84 20.53 1.95 9.93
CA ARG A 84 20.63 0.61 9.29
C ARG A 84 19.29 -0.07 9.00
N GLY A 85 18.18 0.68 8.95
CA GLY A 85 16.83 0.18 8.70
C GLY A 85 16.11 -0.37 9.94
N GLY A 86 16.63 -0.21 11.16
CA GLY A 86 15.89 -0.57 12.38
C GLY A 86 15.58 -2.08 12.53
N TYR A 87 14.45 -2.42 13.13
CA TYR A 87 13.97 -3.78 13.34
C TYR A 87 13.29 -4.32 12.08
N LEU A 88 13.66 -5.53 11.65
CA LEU A 88 13.03 -6.20 10.49
C LEU A 88 11.72 -6.91 10.83
N ARG A 89 11.41 -7.00 12.11
CA ARG A 89 10.17 -7.57 12.67
C ARG A 89 9.37 -6.48 13.38
N THR A 90 9.33 -5.29 12.80
CA THR A 90 8.48 -4.20 13.32
C THR A 90 7.02 -4.63 13.33
N ALA A 91 6.25 -4.13 14.29
CA ALA A 91 4.84 -4.46 14.47
C ALA A 91 4.01 -3.22 14.77
N GLU A 92 2.78 -3.20 14.26
CA GLU A 92 1.75 -2.36 14.86
C GLU A 92 1.46 -2.94 16.26
N ILE A 93 1.26 -2.08 17.26
CA ILE A 93 0.95 -2.53 18.63
C ILE A 93 -0.24 -3.51 18.60
N ASP A 94 -0.13 -4.61 19.34
CA ASP A 94 -1.11 -5.71 19.44
C ASP A 94 -1.39 -6.49 18.14
N VAL A 95 -0.58 -6.28 17.09
CA VAL A 95 -0.68 -7.01 15.82
C VAL A 95 0.61 -7.82 15.59
N PRO A 96 0.54 -9.02 14.98
CA PRO A 96 1.73 -9.77 14.62
C PRO A 96 2.73 -8.93 13.80
N PRO A 97 4.05 -9.16 13.98
CA PRO A 97 5.08 -8.39 13.28
C PRO A 97 5.13 -8.71 11.79
N TYR A 98 5.77 -7.83 11.03
CA TYR A 98 6.17 -8.11 9.66
C TYR A 98 7.28 -9.19 9.59
N PRO A 99 7.41 -9.89 8.44
CA PRO A 99 6.60 -9.79 7.21
C PRO A 99 5.20 -10.43 7.32
N LYS A 100 4.29 -10.04 6.42
CA LYS A 100 2.89 -10.51 6.36
C LYS A 100 2.48 -10.92 4.94
N VAL A 101 1.44 -11.74 4.82
CA VAL A 101 0.74 -11.99 3.56
C VAL A 101 -0.70 -11.50 3.71
N TYR A 102 -1.12 -10.59 2.85
CA TYR A 102 -2.52 -10.21 2.70
C TYR A 102 -3.14 -11.04 1.58
N ASP A 103 -4.11 -11.88 1.96
CA ASP A 103 -4.85 -12.75 1.04
C ASP A 103 -6.30 -12.32 0.95
N MET A 104 -6.70 -11.83 -0.22
CA MET A 104 -8.05 -11.32 -0.43
C MET A 104 -9.12 -12.42 -0.37
N LYS A 105 -8.75 -13.68 -0.60
CA LYS A 105 -9.67 -14.82 -0.46
C LYS A 105 -9.91 -15.23 0.98
N ALA A 106 -9.04 -14.83 1.90
CA ALA A 106 -9.19 -15.09 3.34
C ALA A 106 -10.10 -14.06 4.03
N LEU A 107 -10.42 -12.94 3.36
CA LEU A 107 -11.23 -11.87 3.92
C LEU A 107 -12.71 -12.17 3.71
N ASP A 108 -13.45 -12.36 4.79
CA ASP A 108 -14.90 -12.27 4.74
C ASP A 108 -15.37 -10.81 4.58
N ARG A 109 -16.68 -10.62 4.39
CA ARG A 109 -17.28 -9.30 4.15
C ARG A 109 -16.97 -8.34 5.30
N GLU A 110 -17.16 -8.75 6.54
CA GLU A 110 -16.99 -7.90 7.72
C GLU A 110 -15.52 -7.48 7.89
N THR A 111 -14.60 -8.43 7.80
CA THR A 111 -13.15 -8.18 7.85
C THR A 111 -12.74 -7.24 6.72
N ARG A 112 -13.23 -7.46 5.49
CA ARG A 112 -12.93 -6.58 4.37
C ARG A 112 -13.40 -5.14 4.63
N VAL A 113 -14.63 -4.96 5.10
CA VAL A 113 -15.18 -3.63 5.43
C VAL A 113 -14.36 -2.95 6.54
N PHE A 114 -14.02 -3.70 7.59
CA PHE A 114 -13.15 -3.20 8.66
C PHE A 114 -11.79 -2.73 8.11
N LEU A 115 -11.13 -3.55 7.28
CA LEU A 115 -9.84 -3.21 6.69
C LEU A 115 -9.94 -2.02 5.72
N GLN A 116 -11.02 -1.90 4.95
CA GLN A 116 -11.26 -0.74 4.09
C GLN A 116 -11.46 0.55 4.90
N ARG A 117 -12.12 0.50 6.07
CA ARG A 117 -12.23 1.67 6.96
C ARG A 117 -10.92 2.00 7.65
N LYS A 118 -10.15 0.99 8.06
CA LYS A 118 -8.85 1.15 8.71
C LYS A 118 -7.81 1.69 7.70
N PHE A 119 -7.51 0.94 6.66
CA PHE A 119 -6.44 1.26 5.72
C PHE A 119 -6.85 2.21 4.60
N GLY A 120 -8.15 2.37 4.32
CA GLY A 120 -8.62 3.29 3.28
C GLY A 120 -8.46 4.76 3.67
N LYS A 121 -8.56 5.07 4.96
CA LYS A 121 -8.27 6.42 5.48
C LYS A 121 -6.78 6.71 5.36
N LEU A 122 -6.45 7.96 5.03
CA LEU A 122 -5.07 8.39 5.00
C LEU A 122 -4.50 8.42 6.42
N HIS A 123 -3.34 7.81 6.60
CA HIS A 123 -2.65 7.69 7.88
C HIS A 123 -1.14 7.76 7.69
N VAL A 124 -0.43 7.98 8.79
CA VAL A 124 1.02 7.78 8.90
C VAL A 124 1.33 6.69 9.91
N ASN A 125 2.46 6.01 9.74
CA ASN A 125 2.93 4.92 10.57
C ASN A 125 4.19 5.34 11.30
N SER A 126 4.08 5.61 12.61
CA SER A 126 5.19 6.06 13.43
C SER A 126 5.14 5.50 14.85
N SER A 127 6.30 5.46 15.51
CA SER A 127 6.39 5.18 16.95
C SER A 127 5.90 6.36 17.80
N GLU A 128 5.81 6.18 19.11
CA GLU A 128 5.55 7.28 20.05
C GLU A 128 6.62 8.38 20.03
N ALA A 129 7.85 8.05 19.61
CA ALA A 129 8.92 9.01 19.43
C ALA A 129 8.88 9.74 18.07
N GLY A 130 7.83 9.53 17.25
CA GLY A 130 7.68 10.14 15.93
C GLY A 130 8.54 9.50 14.83
N VAL A 131 9.27 8.43 15.12
CA VAL A 131 10.09 7.73 14.11
C VAL A 131 9.19 6.89 13.20
N GLY A 132 9.29 7.08 11.89
CA GLY A 132 8.54 6.34 10.88
C GLY A 132 8.99 4.89 10.69
N ILE A 133 8.14 4.11 10.03
CA ILE A 133 8.56 2.84 9.41
C ILE A 133 8.83 3.05 7.91
N ASP A 134 9.59 2.14 7.33
CA ASP A 134 9.78 1.98 5.90
C ASP A 134 9.00 0.76 5.43
N GLU A 135 8.15 0.91 4.42
CA GLU A 135 7.31 -0.17 3.92
C GLU A 135 7.72 -0.59 2.51
N VAL A 136 7.69 -1.91 2.26
CA VAL A 136 7.92 -2.53 0.96
C VAL A 136 6.88 -3.61 0.73
N MET A 137 5.92 -3.34 -0.14
CA MET A 137 4.83 -4.25 -0.48
C MET A 137 5.06 -4.85 -1.87
N THR A 138 4.88 -6.16 -2.03
CA THR A 138 4.95 -6.83 -3.32
C THR A 138 3.60 -7.48 -3.64
N ILE A 139 2.90 -6.98 -4.65
CA ILE A 139 1.67 -7.56 -5.20
C ILE A 139 2.08 -8.68 -6.14
N VAL A 140 1.81 -9.92 -5.74
CA VAL A 140 2.33 -11.12 -6.42
C VAL A 140 1.29 -11.88 -7.22
N ALA A 141 0.00 -11.62 -7.00
CA ALA A 141 -1.09 -12.19 -7.80
C ALA A 141 -2.37 -11.37 -7.71
N GLY A 142 -3.22 -11.48 -8.74
CA GLY A 142 -4.59 -10.97 -8.72
C GLY A 142 -4.67 -9.45 -8.86
N GLY A 143 -5.62 -8.84 -8.16
CA GLY A 143 -5.96 -7.43 -8.29
C GLY A 143 -7.23 -7.18 -9.13
N PRO A 144 -7.46 -5.94 -9.58
CA PRO A 144 -6.57 -4.78 -9.44
C PRO A 144 -6.40 -4.32 -7.99
N TYR A 145 -5.42 -3.45 -7.74
CA TYR A 145 -5.13 -2.93 -6.41
C TYR A 145 -5.02 -1.41 -6.45
N THR A 146 -5.41 -0.77 -5.35
CA THR A 146 -5.38 0.69 -5.23
C THR A 146 -4.68 1.12 -3.95
N TRP A 147 -3.70 2.01 -4.09
CA TRP A 147 -3.03 2.71 -3.01
C TRP A 147 -3.30 4.21 -3.13
N PHE A 148 -3.19 4.93 -2.02
CA PHE A 148 -3.30 6.38 -1.98
C PHE A 148 -2.07 6.98 -1.34
N PHE A 149 -1.63 8.12 -1.85
CA PHE A 149 -0.52 8.87 -1.31
C PHE A 149 -0.80 10.36 -1.42
N VAL A 150 -0.42 11.12 -0.41
CA VAL A 150 -0.51 12.58 -0.43
C VAL A 150 0.78 13.15 -0.98
N LEU A 151 0.65 13.98 -2.00
CA LEU A 151 1.75 14.65 -2.71
C LEU A 151 2.13 15.96 -1.99
N GLU A 152 3.25 16.58 -2.37
CA GLU A 152 3.79 17.77 -1.69
C GLU A 152 2.83 18.98 -1.65
N ASP A 153 1.87 19.03 -2.57
CA ASP A 153 0.83 20.06 -2.70
C ASP A 153 -0.50 19.68 -2.02
N ASN A 154 -0.49 18.66 -1.14
CA ASN A 154 -1.67 18.08 -0.49
C ASN A 154 -2.68 17.44 -1.46
N VAL A 155 -2.33 17.25 -2.73
CA VAL A 155 -3.15 16.48 -3.66
C VAL A 155 -3.06 15.00 -3.31
N VAL A 156 -4.21 14.33 -3.19
CA VAL A 156 -4.27 12.89 -2.92
C VAL A 156 -4.21 12.14 -4.24
N GLY A 157 -3.09 11.46 -4.48
CA GLY A 157 -2.90 10.57 -5.61
C GLY A 157 -3.58 9.21 -5.38
N LYS A 158 -4.40 8.76 -6.33
CA LYS A 158 -4.94 7.39 -6.39
C LYS A 158 -4.10 6.57 -7.36
N LEU A 159 -3.24 5.71 -6.81
CA LEU A 159 -2.36 4.82 -7.55
C LEU A 159 -3.06 3.49 -7.84
N HIS A 160 -3.32 3.23 -9.11
CA HIS A 160 -3.99 2.01 -9.56
C HIS A 160 -3.03 1.03 -10.22
N PHE A 161 -2.91 -0.17 -9.65
CA PHE A 161 -2.15 -1.28 -10.20
C PHE A 161 -3.04 -2.19 -11.05
N GLY A 162 -2.54 -2.52 -12.24
CA GLY A 162 -3.17 -3.55 -13.07
C GLY A 162 -2.99 -4.94 -12.46
N LYS A 163 -3.79 -5.90 -12.94
CA LYS A 163 -3.73 -7.28 -12.47
C LYS A 163 -2.35 -7.91 -12.66
N VAL A 164 -1.94 -8.72 -11.69
CA VAL A 164 -0.74 -9.57 -11.78
C VAL A 164 -1.16 -10.96 -12.21
N HIS A 165 -0.72 -11.35 -13.39
CA HIS A 165 -0.90 -12.68 -13.96
C HIS A 165 0.25 -13.60 -13.56
N GLU A 166 0.01 -14.92 -13.57
CA GLU A 166 0.97 -15.94 -13.10
C GLU A 166 2.29 -15.98 -13.90
N ASP A 167 2.23 -15.61 -15.18
CA ASP A 167 3.34 -15.49 -16.13
C ASP A 167 3.86 -14.04 -16.24
N GLY A 168 3.23 -13.11 -15.53
CA GLY A 168 3.57 -11.71 -15.52
C GLY A 168 4.69 -11.35 -14.55
N LYS A 169 4.78 -10.06 -14.25
CA LYS A 169 5.65 -9.52 -13.21
C LYS A 169 4.82 -9.06 -12.03
N ALA A 170 5.34 -9.28 -10.83
CA ALA A 170 4.79 -8.71 -9.62
C ALA A 170 5.08 -7.21 -9.57
N TRP A 171 4.17 -6.45 -8.96
CA TRP A 171 4.43 -5.04 -8.63
C TRP A 171 5.09 -4.97 -7.27
N ARG A 172 6.13 -4.15 -7.14
CA ARG A 172 6.72 -3.81 -5.84
C ARG A 172 6.62 -2.32 -5.63
N ILE A 173 6.09 -1.92 -4.47
CA ILE A 173 6.04 -0.54 -4.04
C ILE A 173 6.83 -0.37 -2.75
N SER A 174 7.63 0.69 -2.67
CA SER A 174 8.29 1.14 -1.46
C SER A 174 7.84 2.55 -1.11
N TYR A 175 7.49 2.79 0.14
CA TYR A 175 7.02 4.09 0.63
C TYR A 175 7.44 4.33 2.09
N PRO A 176 7.62 5.61 2.50
CA PRO A 176 7.85 5.96 3.90
C PRO A 176 6.54 6.00 4.67
N GLY A 177 6.58 5.58 5.94
CA GLY A 177 5.44 5.61 6.84
C GLY A 177 5.02 7.02 7.25
N LEU A 178 5.90 8.02 7.15
CA LEU A 178 5.61 9.42 7.52
C LEU A 178 4.95 10.25 6.41
N VAL A 179 4.78 9.69 5.21
CA VAL A 179 3.95 10.31 4.17
C VAL A 179 2.53 9.79 4.33
N PRO A 180 1.49 10.66 4.40
CA PRO A 180 0.11 10.21 4.49
C PRO A 180 -0.25 9.28 3.33
N HIS A 181 -0.70 8.07 3.66
CA HIS A 181 -0.99 7.03 2.69
C HIS A 181 -2.17 6.16 3.11
N GLY A 182 -2.67 5.37 2.16
CA GLY A 182 -3.74 4.40 2.39
C GLY A 182 -3.76 3.31 1.34
N GLY A 183 -4.62 2.31 1.55
CA GLY A 183 -4.81 1.19 0.63
C GLY A 183 -6.27 0.72 0.63
N TYR A 184 -6.73 0.24 -0.53
CA TYR A 184 -8.10 -0.24 -0.70
C TYR A 184 -8.15 -1.72 -1.05
N PHE A 185 -8.94 -2.48 -0.29
CA PHE A 185 -9.00 -3.94 -0.32
C PHE A 185 -10.28 -4.41 -1.03
N ASP A 186 -10.35 -4.30 -2.35
CA ASP A 186 -11.53 -4.64 -3.15
C ASP A 186 -11.29 -5.68 -4.25
N ALA A 187 -10.05 -6.14 -4.40
CA ALA A 187 -9.70 -7.18 -5.35
C ALA A 187 -10.49 -8.49 -5.06
N PRO A 188 -11.18 -9.08 -6.05
CA PRO A 188 -11.92 -10.34 -5.86
C PRO A 188 -11.03 -11.54 -5.45
N HIS A 189 -9.75 -11.44 -5.79
CA HIS A 189 -8.67 -12.31 -5.37
C HIS A 189 -7.34 -11.57 -5.52
N GLY A 190 -6.36 -11.95 -4.72
CA GLY A 190 -5.01 -11.44 -4.86
C GLY A 190 -4.17 -11.64 -3.61
N LEU A 191 -2.87 -11.49 -3.79
CA LEU A 191 -1.87 -11.70 -2.75
C LEU A 191 -0.88 -10.54 -2.72
N VAL A 192 -0.64 -10.03 -1.52
CA VAL A 192 0.40 -9.04 -1.25
C VAL A 192 1.34 -9.59 -0.18
N VAL A 193 2.63 -9.69 -0.50
CA VAL A 193 3.69 -9.98 0.48
C VAL A 193 4.23 -8.66 0.98
N ALA A 194 4.10 -8.44 2.27
CA ALA A 194 4.34 -7.17 2.92
C ALA A 194 5.55 -7.25 3.85
N PHE A 195 6.49 -6.33 3.66
CA PHE A 195 7.61 -6.09 4.57
C PHE A 195 7.50 -4.66 5.09
N ALA A 196 7.88 -4.48 6.36
CA ALA A 196 8.18 -3.17 6.90
C ALA A 196 9.37 -3.27 7.84
N HIS A 197 10.09 -2.17 8.02
CA HIS A 197 11.20 -2.09 8.97
C HIS A 197 11.30 -0.68 9.57
N GLY A 198 11.80 -0.57 10.81
CA GLY A 198 11.82 0.70 11.52
C GLY A 198 11.87 0.50 13.04
N PRO A 199 11.15 1.28 13.86
CA PRO A 199 11.06 1.02 15.30
C PRO A 199 10.49 -0.38 15.57
N GLU A 200 10.71 -0.92 16.76
CA GLU A 200 10.16 -2.23 17.13
C GLU A 200 8.63 -2.23 17.09
N HIS A 201 8.02 -1.12 17.52
CA HIS A 201 6.59 -0.90 17.51
C HIS A 201 6.23 0.44 16.85
N PHE A 202 5.09 0.47 16.17
CA PHE A 202 4.47 1.69 15.64
C PHE A 202 2.95 1.67 15.85
N VAL A 203 2.32 2.81 15.61
CA VAL A 203 0.87 2.95 15.53
C VAL A 203 0.48 3.65 14.23
N MET A 204 -0.71 3.35 13.73
CA MET A 204 -1.32 4.12 12.65
C MET A 204 -1.92 5.40 13.23
N ARG A 205 -1.48 6.55 12.75
CA ARG A 205 -1.99 7.86 13.17
C ARG A 205 -2.88 8.44 12.07
N TYR A 206 -4.13 8.69 12.43
CA TYR A 206 -5.10 9.40 11.60
C TYR A 206 -5.16 10.89 11.91
N GLU A 207 -4.39 11.34 12.90
CA GLU A 207 -4.22 12.72 13.32
C GLU A 207 -2.78 12.88 13.82
N ASP A 208 -2.01 13.76 13.19
CA ASP A 208 -0.65 14.11 13.61
C ASP A 208 -0.26 15.43 12.94
N SER A 209 -0.33 16.55 13.66
CA SER A 209 -0.01 17.88 13.10
C SER A 209 1.49 18.12 12.87
N SER A 210 2.35 17.17 13.24
CA SER A 210 3.81 17.30 13.06
C SER A 210 4.29 16.84 11.68
N VAL A 211 3.46 16.16 10.89
CA VAL A 211 3.82 15.66 9.56
C VAL A 211 3.28 16.56 8.43
N GLY A 212 3.96 16.54 7.28
CA GLY A 212 3.44 17.17 6.06
C GLY A 212 2.14 16.49 5.61
N GLY A 213 1.20 17.27 5.06
CA GLY A 213 -0.10 16.75 4.61
C GLY A 213 -1.07 16.36 5.73
N TYR A 214 -0.82 16.77 6.97
CA TYR A 214 -1.63 16.39 8.14
C TYR A 214 -3.13 16.68 7.99
N GLU A 215 -3.52 17.71 7.22
CA GLU A 215 -4.93 18.09 7.01
C GLU A 215 -5.73 17.04 6.24
N THR A 216 -5.05 16.10 5.58
CA THR A 216 -5.69 15.01 4.84
C THR A 216 -5.87 13.74 5.69
N LEU A 217 -5.22 13.67 6.86
CA LEU A 217 -5.24 12.48 7.69
C LEU A 217 -6.66 12.19 8.22
N GLY A 218 -6.97 10.90 8.34
CA GLY A 218 -8.25 10.43 8.87
C GLY A 218 -9.40 10.39 7.87
N ASP A 219 -9.21 10.91 6.65
CA ASP A 219 -10.16 10.84 5.55
C ASP A 219 -9.48 10.40 4.24
N ASN A 220 -10.25 10.24 3.16
CA ASN A 220 -9.73 10.00 1.81
C ASN A 220 -10.75 10.44 0.75
N PRO A 221 -10.43 11.42 -0.12
CA PRO A 221 -11.38 11.97 -1.11
C PRO A 221 -11.78 10.98 -2.20
N TRP A 222 -11.10 9.84 -2.31
CA TRP A 222 -11.41 8.78 -3.26
C TRP A 222 -12.34 7.70 -2.70
N ILE A 223 -12.74 7.79 -1.43
CA ILE A 223 -13.56 6.77 -0.78
C ILE A 223 -14.77 7.42 -0.12
N ASP A 224 -15.97 6.95 -0.46
CA ASP A 224 -17.17 7.28 0.28
C ASP A 224 -17.30 6.38 1.52
N PHE A 225 -16.97 6.93 2.68
CA PHE A 225 -17.10 6.24 3.97
C PHE A 225 -18.51 6.30 4.60
N SER A 226 -19.44 7.05 3.99
CA SER A 226 -20.82 7.22 4.51
C SER A 226 -21.69 5.99 4.30
N LYS A 227 -21.30 5.10 3.37
CA LYS A 227 -21.97 3.83 3.09
C LYS A 227 -21.62 2.78 4.13
N GLU A 228 -22.44 1.73 4.23
CA GLU A 228 -22.18 0.57 5.11
C GLU A 228 -20.85 -0.10 4.76
N GLU A 229 -20.64 -0.40 3.49
CA GLU A 229 -19.33 -0.76 2.92
C GLU A 229 -18.74 0.48 2.28
N PRO A 230 -17.52 0.91 2.65
CA PRO A 230 -16.84 1.98 1.93
C PRO A 230 -16.85 1.72 0.43
N VAL A 231 -16.97 2.79 -0.37
CA VAL A 231 -17.01 2.67 -1.83
C VAL A 231 -15.88 3.49 -2.44
N LEU A 232 -15.03 2.82 -3.22
CA LEU A 232 -14.03 3.49 -4.05
C LEU A 232 -14.71 4.27 -5.16
N LEU A 233 -14.33 5.53 -5.32
CA LEU A 233 -14.89 6.43 -6.31
C LEU A 233 -13.99 6.52 -7.55
N ASP A 234 -14.62 6.67 -8.71
CA ASP A 234 -13.91 6.93 -9.98
C ASP A 234 -13.35 8.35 -10.04
N TYR A 235 -14.13 9.32 -9.54
CA TYR A 235 -13.84 10.75 -9.40
C TYR A 235 -13.97 11.17 -7.92
N THR A 236 -13.36 12.28 -7.52
CA THR A 236 -13.45 12.73 -6.12
C THR A 236 -14.81 13.32 -5.79
N THR A 237 -15.15 13.39 -4.50
CA THR A 237 -16.42 13.91 -4.00
C THR A 237 -16.70 15.37 -4.37
N SER A 238 -15.66 16.20 -4.57
CA SER A 238 -15.84 17.57 -5.09
C SER A 238 -16.46 17.57 -6.49
N ASP A 239 -16.03 16.65 -7.34
CA ASP A 239 -16.50 16.51 -8.73
C ASP A 239 -17.90 15.87 -8.79
N ALA A 240 -18.24 15.00 -7.83
CA ALA A 240 -19.56 14.37 -7.73
C ALA A 240 -20.69 15.39 -7.51
N VAL A 241 -20.42 16.46 -6.76
CA VAL A 241 -21.37 17.54 -6.52
C VAL A 241 -21.57 18.40 -7.77
N THR A 242 -20.52 18.62 -8.55
CA THR A 242 -20.58 19.37 -9.82
C THR A 242 -21.19 18.56 -10.96
N ALA A 243 -20.98 17.24 -11.00
CA ALA A 243 -21.54 16.36 -12.03
C ALA A 243 -23.05 16.09 -11.87
N MET A 244 -23.61 16.25 -10.65
CA MET A 244 -25.05 16.16 -10.41
C MET A 244 -25.80 17.49 -10.57
N SER A 245 -25.09 18.57 -10.93
CA SER A 245 -25.67 19.91 -11.14
C SER A 245 -25.73 20.34 -12.62
N HIS A 246 -25.56 19.39 -13.55
CA HIS A 246 -25.74 19.59 -15.00
C HIS A 246 -26.77 18.64 -15.61
#